data_AF-A0A842WQ09-F1
#
_entry.id   AF-A0A842WQ09-F1
#
_cell.length_a   1.000
_cell.length_b   1.000
_cell.length_c   1.000
_cell.angle_alpha   90.00
_cell.angle_beta   90.00
_cell.angle_gamma   90.00
#
_symmetry.space_group_name_H-M   'P 1'
#
loop_
_entity.id
_entity.type
_entity.pdbx_description
1 polymer ?
#
loop_
_entity_poly.entity_id
_entity_poly.type
_entity_poly.pdbx_seq_one_letter_code
_entity_poly.pdbx_strand_id
1 'polypeptide(L)' 'MNESLLRLAFENIAPHIMNLEYMKNLIEQLVSSEIVPSRYIQALEKEKKDKDITIQTDIRILISEFKHLRNKVFLE' A
#
# COMPACT_ATOMS: atom_id res chain seq x y z
N MET A 1 -7.01 -1.66 12.63
CA MET A 1 -7.77 -0.77 11.72
C MET A 1 -6.96 -0.40 10.48
N ASN A 2 -5.90 0.40 10.60
CA ASN A 2 -5.12 0.82 9.41
C ASN A 2 -4.38 -0.34 8.70
N GLU A 3 -3.99 -1.40 9.41
CA GLU A 3 -3.49 -2.64 8.78
C GLU A 3 -4.56 -3.27 7.86
N SER A 4 -5.77 -3.44 8.39
CA SER A 4 -6.91 -3.98 7.64
C SER A 4 -7.22 -3.14 6.41
N LEU A 5 -7.08 -1.81 6.51
CA LEU A 5 -7.24 -0.90 5.36
C LEU A 5 -6.12 -1.02 4.32
N LEU A 6 -4.88 -1.30 4.73
CA LEU A 6 -3.78 -1.51 3.79
C LEU A 6 -3.96 -2.82 3.01
N ARG A 7 -4.38 -3.89 3.69
CA ARG A 7 -4.71 -5.17 3.04
C ARG A 7 -5.91 -5.04 2.10
N LEU A 8 -6.96 -4.34 2.52
CA LEU A 8 -8.12 -4.07 1.68
C LEU A 8 -7.75 -3.22 0.45
N ALA A 9 -6.90 -2.19 0.62
CA ALA A 9 -6.41 -1.39 -0.50
C ALA A 9 -5.69 -2.26 -1.54
N PHE A 10 -4.90 -3.23 -1.08
CA PHE A 10 -4.23 -4.17 -1.97
C PHE A 10 -5.19 -5.09 -2.71
N GLU A 11 -6.16 -5.66 -2.01
CA GLU A 11 -7.19 -6.51 -2.64
C GLU A 11 -7.96 -5.76 -3.74
N ASN A 12 -8.28 -4.48 -3.51
CA ASN A 12 -8.97 -3.65 -4.50
C ASN A 12 -8.12 -3.38 -5.76
N ILE A 13 -6.81 -3.23 -5.61
CA ILE A 13 -5.93 -2.89 -6.74
C ILE A 13 -5.28 -4.11 -7.39
N ALA A 14 -5.34 -5.29 -6.77
CA ALA A 14 -4.72 -6.52 -7.25
C ALA A 14 -5.02 -6.83 -8.73
N PRO A 15 -6.24 -6.60 -9.25
CA PRO A 15 -6.54 -6.79 -10.68
C PRO A 15 -5.90 -5.76 -11.62
N HIS A 16 -5.33 -4.68 -11.09
CA HIS A 16 -4.88 -3.49 -11.82
C HIS A 16 -3.36 -3.27 -11.76
N ILE A 17 -2.63 -4.11 -11.04
CA ILE A 17 -1.17 -4.01 -10.86
C ILE A 17 -0.45 -5.15 -11.57
N MET A 18 0.80 -4.92 -11.94
CA MET A 18 1.60 -5.91 -12.68
C MET A 18 2.48 -6.77 -11.76
N ASN A 19 2.95 -6.21 -10.65
CA ASN A 19 3.91 -6.86 -9.75
C ASN A 19 3.25 -7.43 -8.49
N LEU A 20 2.24 -8.30 -8.68
CA LEU A 20 1.37 -8.79 -7.60
C LEU A 20 2.15 -9.44 -6.44
N GLU A 21 3.07 -10.35 -6.74
CA GLU A 21 3.85 -11.07 -5.71
C GLU A 21 4.75 -10.13 -4.91
N TYR A 22 5.44 -9.23 -5.61
CA TYR A 22 6.27 -8.21 -4.98
C TYR A 22 5.45 -7.32 -4.04
N MET A 23 4.31 -6.84 -4.51
CA MET A 23 3.43 -5.97 -3.73
C MET A 23 2.86 -6.69 -2.51
N LYS A 24 2.48 -7.96 -2.65
CA LYS A 24 2.04 -8.80 -1.53
C LYS A 24 3.12 -8.92 -0.46
N ASN A 25 4.35 -9.27 -0.86
CA ASN A 25 5.47 -9.41 0.07
C ASN A 25 5.79 -8.09 0.78
N LEU A 26 5.76 -6.97 0.05
CA LEU A 26 5.96 -5.64 0.62
C LEU A 26 4.91 -5.31 1.69
N ILE A 27 3.64 -5.61 1.44
CA ILE A 27 2.57 -5.38 2.41
C ILE A 27 2.74 -6.27 3.63
N GLU A 28 3.03 -7.56 3.44
CA GLU A 28 3.26 -8.48 4.54
C GLU A 28 4.45 -8.04 5.41
N GLN A 29 5.52 -7.53 4.80
CA GLN A 29 6.64 -6.93 5.52
C GLN A 29 6.22 -5.70 6.32
N LEU A 30 5.50 -4.76 5.71
CA LEU A 30 5.05 -3.53 6.39
C LEU A 30 4.12 -3.82 7.57
N VAL A 31 3.25 -4.83 7.42
CA VAL A 31 2.29 -5.25 8.43
C VAL A 31 2.96 -6.04 9.55
N SER A 32 3.94 -6.88 9.23
CA SER A 32 4.67 -7.67 10.22
C SER A 32 5.75 -6.84 10.94
N SER A 33 6.12 -5.70 10.39
CA SER A 33 7.01 -4.74 11.04
C SER A 33 6.24 -4.00 12.15
N GLU A 34 6.91 -3.62 13.24
CA GLU A 34 6.36 -2.71 14.27
C GLU A 34 6.17 -1.26 13.75
N ILE A 35 5.97 -1.09 12.45
CA ILE A 35 5.74 0.20 11.82
C ILE A 35 4.37 0.69 12.25
N VAL A 36 4.35 1.85 12.90
CA VAL A 36 3.10 2.52 13.25
C VAL A 36 2.31 2.77 11.96
N PRO A 37 1.00 2.44 11.89
CA PRO A 37 0.26 2.52 10.64
C PRO A 37 0.17 3.91 9.98
N SER A 38 0.40 4.98 10.75
CA SER A 38 0.54 6.34 10.22
C SER A 38 1.77 6.53 9.32
N ARG A 39 2.73 5.60 9.36
CA ARG A 39 3.98 5.63 8.59
C ARG A 39 3.97 4.74 7.35
N TYR A 40 2.93 3.96 7.09
CA TYR A 40 2.87 3.08 5.91
C TYR A 40 3.05 3.84 4.59
N ILE A 41 2.43 5.02 4.44
CA ILE A 41 2.61 5.85 3.23
C ILE A 41 4.07 6.26 3.07
N GLN A 42 4.75 6.66 4.16
CA GLN A 42 6.16 7.05 4.08
C GLN A 42 7.06 5.86 3.73
N ALA A 43 6.75 4.67 4.26
CA ALA A 43 7.49 3.46 3.95
C ALA A 43 7.31 3.04 2.48
N LEU A 44 6.09 3.10 1.95
CA LEU A 44 5.79 2.86 0.54
C LEU A 44 6.47 3.88 -0.38
N GLU A 45 6.44 5.18 -0.03
CA GLU A 45 7.15 6.22 -0.76
C GLU A 45 8.66 6.04 -0.75
N LYS A 46 9.22 5.51 0.34
CA LYS A 46 10.64 5.16 0.43
C LYS A 46 10.96 3.97 -0.48
N GLU A 47 10.17 2.89 -0.40
CA GLU A 47 10.34 1.70 -1.24
C GLU A 47 10.27 2.04 -2.74
N LYS A 48 9.41 3.00 -3.10
CA LYS A 48 9.24 3.46 -4.49
C LYS A 48 10.51 4.04 -5.11
N LYS A 49 11.39 4.69 -4.35
CA LYS A 49 12.46 5.55 -4.91
C LYS A 49 13.48 4.80 -5.77
N ASP A 50 13.73 3.53 -5.46
CA ASP A 50 14.81 2.74 -6.05
C ASP A 50 14.31 1.59 -6.95
N LYS A 51 13.06 1.67 -7.43
CA LYS A 51 12.41 0.61 -8.22
C LYS A 51 12.16 1.03 -9.65
N ASP A 52 11.94 0.06 -10.53
CA ASP A 52 11.55 0.32 -11.91
C ASP A 52 10.18 1.03 -11.99
N ILE A 53 9.90 1.61 -13.16
CA ILE A 53 8.71 2.44 -13.37
C ILE A 53 7.39 1.68 -13.16
N THR A 54 7.36 0.37 -13.39
CA THR A 54 6.16 -0.45 -13.23
C THR A 54 5.86 -0.65 -11.74
N ILE A 55 6.85 -1.06 -10.95
CA ILE A 55 6.71 -1.16 -9.48
C ILE A 55 6.38 0.22 -8.89
N GLN A 56 7.00 1.28 -9.39
CA GLN A 56 6.68 2.63 -8.94
C GLN A 56 5.21 3.00 -9.18
N THR A 57 4.64 2.55 -10.29
CA THR A 57 3.24 2.80 -10.65
C THR A 57 2.32 2.00 -9.74
N ASP A 58 2.61 0.71 -9.54
CA ASP A 58 1.84 -0.17 -8.65
C ASP A 58 1.80 0.40 -7.21
N ILE A 59 2.94 0.91 -6.70
CA ILE A 59 3.01 1.55 -5.38
C ILE A 59 2.16 2.83 -5.33
N ARG A 60 2.15 3.66 -6.39
CA ARG A 60 1.31 4.87 -6.43
C ARG A 60 -0.17 4.54 -6.40
N ILE A 61 -0.58 3.49 -7.12
CA ILE A 61 -1.96 3.00 -7.13
C ILE A 61 -2.34 2.56 -5.70
N LEU A 62 -1.49 1.78 -5.02
CA LEU A 62 -1.71 1.37 -3.63
C LEU A 62 -1.83 2.54 -2.66
N ILE A 63 -0.92 3.52 -2.74
CA ILE A 63 -0.96 4.70 -1.87
C ILE A 63 -2.27 5.48 -2.10
N SER A 64 -2.73 5.58 -3.34
CA SER A 64 -3.94 6.32 -3.69
C SER A 64 -5.18 5.63 -3.12
N GLU A 65 -5.29 4.32 -3.32
CA GLU A 65 -6.40 3.52 -2.77
C GLU A 65 -6.40 3.52 -1.23
N PHE A 66 -5.23 3.36 -0.60
CA PHE A 66 -5.12 3.40 0.86
C PHE A 66 -5.56 4.76 1.43
N LYS A 67 -5.20 5.88 0.78
CA LYS A 67 -5.69 7.21 1.16
C LYS A 67 -7.19 7.33 0.97
N HIS A 68 -7.73 6.80 -0.12
CA HIS A 68 -9.17 6.80 -0.41
C HIS A 68 -9.96 6.06 0.70
N LEU A 69 -9.57 4.83 1.02
CA LEU A 69 -10.21 4.03 2.06
C LEU A 69 -10.10 4.67 3.44
N ARG A 70 -8.92 5.21 3.79
CA ARG A 70 -8.74 5.92 5.06
C ARG A 70 -9.66 7.13 5.14
N ASN A 71 -9.75 7.94 4.09
CA ASN A 71 -10.63 9.11 4.10
C ASN A 71 -12.11 8.71 4.20
N LYS A 72 -12.53 7.61 3.55
CA LYS A 72 -13.89 7.10 3.65
C LYS A 72 -14.27 6.72 5.09
N VAL A 73 -13.41 5.97 5.77
CA VAL A 73 -13.64 5.51 7.15
C VAL A 73 -13.58 6.66 8.16
N PHE A 74 -12.88 7.76 7.88
CA PHE A 74 -12.84 8.94 8.76
C PHE A 74 -14.04 9.89 8.57
N LEU A 75 -14.86 9.68 7.53
CA LEU A 75 -16.02 10.51 7.21
C LEU A 75 -17.36 9.82 7.54
N GLU A 76 -17.31 8.55 8.00
CA GLU A 76 -18.44 7.79 8.54
C GLU A 76 -18.40 7.81 10.08
#